data_AF-A0A699JKW0-F1
#
_entry.id   AF-A0A699JKW0-F1
#
_cell.length_a   1.000
_cell.length_b   1.000
_cell.length_c   1.000
_cell.angle_alpha   90.00
_cell.angle_beta   90.00
_cell.angle_gamma   90.00
#
_symmetry.space_group_name_H-M   'P 1'
#
loop_
_entity.id
_entity.type
_entity.pdbx_description
1 polymer ?
#
loop_
_entity_poly.entity_id
_entity_poly.type
_entity_poly.pdbx_seq_one_letter_code
_entity_poly.pdbx_strand_id
1 'polypeptide(L)' 'MLKEEDDMVTPGEVLGNSTHIKPGKGVYLSRDTNTIYASITGRRSVIPPSPKSSDQRPTVEVIGHKAHGPVPEPGCVVIA' A
#
# COMPACT_ATOMS: atom_id res chain seq x y z
N MET A 1 -18.87 -5.82 12.96
CA MET A 1 -19.21 -4.47 12.49
C MET A 1 -18.12 -3.52 12.98
N LEU A 2 -17.13 -3.24 12.15
CA LEU A 2 -16.26 -2.07 12.24
C LEU A 2 -16.38 -1.42 10.86
N LYS A 3 -16.96 -0.21 10.84
CA LYS A 3 -17.04 0.62 9.64
C LYS A 3 -15.63 1.04 9.26
N GLU A 4 -15.16 0.66 8.08
CA GLU A 4 -14.12 1.42 7.37
C GLU A 4 -14.83 2.09 6.19
N GLU A 5 -15.69 3.06 6.51
CA GLU A 5 -16.17 4.03 5.52
C GLU A 5 -14.95 4.84 5.08
N ASP A 6 -14.58 4.71 3.80
CA ASP A 6 -13.74 5.62 3.00
C ASP A 6 -12.49 6.24 3.65
N ASP A 7 -11.32 5.75 3.25
CA ASP A 7 -10.16 6.63 3.08
C ASP A 7 -9.73 6.54 1.62
N MET A 8 -10.53 7.16 0.76
CA MET A 8 -10.05 7.59 -0.55
C MET A 8 -8.91 8.58 -0.29
N VAL A 9 -7.69 8.17 -0.62
CA VAL A 9 -6.49 9.00 -0.46
C VAL A 9 -6.07 9.58 -1.80
N THR A 10 -5.40 10.71 -1.76
CA THR A 10 -4.79 11.37 -2.94
C THR A 10 -3.26 11.34 -2.88
N PRO A 11 -2.57 11.43 -4.02
CA PRO A 11 -1.11 11.46 -4.05
C PRO A 11 -0.54 12.55 -3.14
N GLY A 12 0.47 12.19 -2.35
CA GLY A 12 1.12 13.10 -1.39
C GLY A 12 0.54 13.06 0.02
N GLU A 13 -0.59 12.39 0.24
CA GLU A 13 -1.11 12.16 1.59
C GLU A 13 -0.22 11.19 2.39
N VAL A 14 -0.09 11.46 3.68
CA VAL A 14 0.72 10.67 4.63
C VAL A 14 -0.08 9.48 5.14
N LEU A 15 0.48 8.28 5.02
CA LEU A 15 -0.17 7.02 5.42
C LEU A 15 0.41 6.40 6.69
N GLY A 16 1.58 6.86 7.13
CA GLY A 16 2.21 6.49 8.40
C GLY A 16 3.74 6.41 8.32
N ASN A 17 4.36 5.78 9.32
CA ASN A 17 5.83 5.66 9.43
C ASN A 17 6.31 4.22 9.17
N SER A 18 7.42 4.08 8.44
CA SER A 18 7.99 2.79 8.07
C SER A 18 8.38 1.91 9.25
N THR A 19 8.63 2.46 10.44
CA THR A 19 8.92 1.67 11.64
C THR A 19 7.75 0.82 12.11
N HIS A 20 6.51 1.23 11.82
CA HIS A 20 5.30 0.55 12.29
C HIS A 20 4.55 -0.14 11.17
N ILE A 21 4.70 0.32 9.92
CA ILE A 21 3.94 -0.18 8.77
C ILE A 21 4.87 -0.38 7.56
N LYS A 22 4.55 -1.37 6.71
CA LYS A 22 5.28 -1.64 5.47
C LYS A 22 4.60 -0.96 4.29
N PRO A 23 5.36 -0.35 3.36
CA PRO A 23 4.79 0.14 2.10
C PRO A 23 4.48 -1.03 1.16
N GLY A 24 3.28 -1.04 0.58
CA GLY A 24 2.88 -1.98 -0.48
C GLY A 24 2.54 -1.26 -1.79
N LYS A 25 1.50 -1.72 -2.49
CA LYS A 25 1.10 -1.16 -3.79
C LYS A 25 0.54 0.26 -3.68
N GLY A 26 0.82 1.11 -4.67
CA GLY A 26 0.26 2.47 -4.75
C GLY A 26 0.78 3.46 -3.71
N VAL A 27 1.84 3.10 -2.97
CA VAL A 27 2.47 3.93 -1.94
C VAL A 27 3.99 3.97 -2.13
N TYR A 28 4.65 4.97 -1.57
CA TYR A 28 6.12 5.04 -1.55
C TYR A 28 6.63 5.44 -0.17
N LEU A 29 7.88 5.05 0.12
CA LEU A 29 8.60 5.42 1.33
C LEU A 29 9.56 6.57 1.04
N SER A 30 9.38 7.70 1.73
CA SER A 30 10.42 8.72 1.84
C SER A 30 11.51 8.24 2.80
N ARG A 31 12.73 8.06 2.30
CA ARG A 31 13.88 7.61 3.11
C ARG A 31 14.37 8.69 4.07
N ASP A 32 14.18 9.96 3.72
CA ASP A 32 14.65 11.09 4.52
C ASP A 32 13.82 11.23 5.81
N THR A 33 12.51 10.98 5.71
CA THR A 33 11.56 11.17 6.82
C THR A 33 11.01 9.86 7.37
N ASN A 34 11.41 8.71 6.81
CA ASN A 34 10.83 7.38 7.11
C ASN A 34 9.29 7.36 7.03
N THR A 35 8.72 8.22 6.19
CA THR A 35 7.27 8.42 6.08
C THR A 35 6.76 7.79 4.80
N ILE A 36 5.64 7.08 4.91
CA ILE A 36 4.96 6.45 3.78
C ILE A 36 3.89 7.40 3.26
N TYR A 37 3.88 7.60 1.95
CA TYR A 37 2.95 8.49 1.25
C TYR A 37 2.16 7.73 0.19
N ALA A 38 0.95 8.18 -0.10
CA ALA A 38 0.19 7.73 -1.25
C ALA A 38 0.83 8.23 -2.56
N SER A 39 0.92 7.36 -3.57
CA SER A 39 1.41 7.70 -4.92
C SER A 39 0.28 7.89 -5.92
N ILE A 40 -0.90 7.33 -5.63
CA ILE A 40 -2.06 7.33 -6.53
C ILE A 40 -3.32 7.70 -5.77
N THR A 41 -4.33 8.18 -6.50
CA THR A 41 -5.67 8.31 -5.93
C THR A 41 -6.34 6.95 -5.86
N GLY A 42 -6.86 6.56 -4.71
CA GLY A 42 -7.52 5.29 -4.57
C GLY A 42 -7.94 4.97 -3.15
N ARG A 43 -8.49 3.76 -2.97
CA ARG A 43 -8.91 3.28 -1.66
C ARG A 43 -7.69 2.75 -0.91
N ARG A 44 -7.45 3.29 0.28
CA ARG A 44 -6.46 2.75 1.22
C ARG A 44 -6.89 1.37 1.73
N SER A 45 -5.95 0.45 1.85
CA SER A 45 -6.14 -0.88 2.45
C SER A 45 -4.96 -1.21 3.37
N VAL A 46 -5.24 -1.79 4.53
CA VAL A 46 -4.24 -2.22 5.50
C VAL A 46 -4.32 -3.75 5.64
N ILE A 47 -3.25 -4.43 5.25
CA ILE A 47 -3.15 -5.88 5.24
C ILE A 47 -2.39 -6.34 6.48
N PRO A 48 -2.99 -7.17 7.35
CA PRO A 48 -2.30 -7.68 8.53
C PRO A 48 -1.11 -8.57 8.13
N PRO A 49 -0.06 -8.63 8.95
CA PRO A 49 1.07 -9.53 8.70
C PRO A 49 0.63 -11.00 8.77
N SER A 50 1.37 -11.87 8.09
CA SER A 50 1.25 -13.31 8.32
C SER A 50 1.73 -13.65 9.74
N PRO A 51 1.01 -14.50 10.51
CA PRO A 51 1.44 -14.92 11.85
C PRO A 51 2.82 -15.61 11.86
N LYS A 52 3.24 -16.17 10.72
CA LYS A 52 4.54 -16.85 10.56
C LYS A 52 5.67 -15.91 10.12
N SER A 53 5.39 -14.64 9.87
CA SER A 53 6.41 -13.68 9.48
C SER A 53 7.27 -13.29 10.68
N SER A 54 8.59 -13.10 10.47
CA SER A 54 9.45 -12.46 11.46
C SER A 54 9.11 -10.97 11.64
N ASP A 55 8.56 -10.34 10.61
CA ASP A 55 8.14 -8.95 10.62
C ASP A 55 6.62 -8.84 10.74
N GLN A 56 6.18 -8.47 11.94
CA GLN A 56 4.76 -8.34 12.33
C GLN A 56 4.17 -6.95 12.04
N ARG A 57 4.83 -6.12 11.22
CA ARG A 57 4.22 -4.87 10.74
C ARG A 57 3.13 -5.18 9.71
N PRO A 58 1.96 -4.52 9.74
CA PRO A 58 0.98 -4.59 8.65
C PRO A 58 1.51 -3.85 7.41
N THR A 59 0.97 -4.18 6.24
CA THR A 59 1.30 -3.53 4.97
C THR A 59 0.19 -2.55 4.60
N VAL A 60 0.53 -1.32 4.20
CA VAL A 60 -0.42 -0.35 3.67
C VAL A 60 -0.34 -0.29 2.15
N GLU A 61 -1.49 -0.34 1.50
CA GLU A 61 -1.64 -0.25 0.05
C GLU A 61 -2.69 0.80 -0.32
N VAL A 62 -2.57 1.35 -1.52
CA VAL A 62 -3.59 2.19 -2.14
C VAL A 62 -3.95 1.57 -3.47
N ILE A 63 -5.24 1.27 -3.65
CA ILE A 63 -5.76 0.63 -4.84
C ILE A 63 -6.55 1.66 -5.63
N GLY A 64 -5.98 2.11 -6.76
CA GLY A 64 -6.62 3.06 -7.66
C GLY A 64 -7.57 2.38 -8.64
N HIS A 65 -8.66 3.06 -9.00
CA HIS A 65 -9.67 2.56 -9.93
C HIS A 65 -9.22 2.53 -11.40
N LYS A 66 -8.03 3.06 -11.73
CA LYS A 66 -7.52 3.20 -13.10
C LYS A 66 -6.01 2.94 -13.19
N ALA A 67 -5.54 1.82 -12.67
CA ALA A 67 -4.19 1.37 -13.00
C ALA A 67 -4.14 1.09 -14.52
N HIS A 68 -3.29 1.82 -15.22
CA HIS A 68 -3.06 1.74 -16.65
C HIS A 68 -2.42 0.37 -16.97
N GLY A 69 -3.22 -0.69 -17.05
CA GLY A 69 -2.78 -2.06 -17.28
C GLY A 69 -2.04 -2.71 -16.09
N PRO A 70 -1.97 -4.05 -16.04
CA PRO A 70 -1.18 -4.75 -15.03
C PRO A 70 0.31 -4.52 -15.29
N VAL A 71 1.02 -3.93 -14.32
CA VAL A 71 2.49 -4.01 -14.27
C VAL A 71 2.82 -5.41 -13.73
N PRO A 72 3.46 -6.30 -14.52
CA PRO A 72 3.75 -7.65 -14.06
C PRO A 72 4.72 -7.64 -12.88
N GLU A 73 4.35 -8.36 -11.82
CA GLU A 73 5.23 -8.60 -10.67
C GLU A 73 5.96 -9.94 -10.87
N PRO A 74 7.10 -10.18 -10.20
CA PRO A 74 7.73 -11.49 -10.19
C PRO A 74 6.73 -12.58 -9.79
N GLY A 75 6.63 -13.63 -10.61
CA GLY A 75 5.64 -14.70 -10.44
C GLY A 75 4.33 -14.51 -11.20
N CYS A 76 4.11 -13.35 -11.85
CA CYS A 76 3.00 -13.20 -12.79
C CYS A 76 3.21 -14.05 -14.06
N VAL A 77 2.14 -14.66 -14.53
CA VAL A 77 2.07 -15.29 -15.85
C VAL A 77 1.56 -14.25 -16.85
N VAL A 78 2.28 -14.03 -17.94
CA VAL A 78 1.91 -13.09 -19.01
C VAL A 78 1.52 -13.85 -20.28
N ILE A 79 0.50 -13.37 -20.99
CA ILE A 79 0.10 -13.88 -22.30
C ILE A 79 0.73 -12.94 -23.35
N ALA A 80 1.44 -13.52 -24.32
CA ALA A 80 2.15 -12.80 -25.38
C ALA A 80 1.40 -12.88 -26.72
#